data_AF-A0A955D6H4-F1
#
_entry.id   AF-A0A955D6H4-F1
#
_cell.length_a   1.000
_cell.length_b   1.000
_cell.length_c   1.000
_cell.angle_alpha   90.00
_cell.angle_beta   90.00
_cell.angle_gamma   90.00
#
_symmetry.space_group_name_H-M   'P 1'
#
loop_
_entity.id
_entity.type
_entity.pdbx_description
1 polymer ?
#
loop_
_entity_poly.entity_id
_entity_poly.type
_entity_poly.pdbx_seq_one_letter_code
_entity_poly.pdbx_strand_id
1 'polypeptide(L)'
;MKRGLLLGGFVMGFAAAAALGLAPQKAGDSHGTGGKSNEHGAAGGAAGQHDGAPPMSPEQAAMMQAWTEYMTPGDEHARLAKMAGNWECDVKMFMAPGEPPTESKATAKYTMGMGGRYLIEHVDGDFMGSPFEGMGITGYDNAAKQYVFAWIDSVGTGIMRGTGTYDADHKVLNTQSWTVDPMTGKEKKARGRETYVDADTKIAEMWDTLPDGTEFKMMEITYRRKK
;
A
#
# COMPACT_ATOMS: atom_id res chain seq x y z
N MET A 1 17.20 21.42 37.47
CA MET A 1 17.59 21.19 36.07
C MET A 1 16.67 20.14 35.48
N LYS A 2 15.64 20.55 34.72
CA LYS A 2 14.70 19.62 34.06
C LYS A 2 15.29 19.29 32.69
N ARG A 3 15.63 18.01 32.47
CA ARG A 3 16.05 17.50 31.15
C ARG A 3 14.86 17.60 30.19
N GLY A 4 15.04 18.33 29.10
CA GLY A 4 14.06 18.42 28.02
C GLY A 4 13.88 17.05 27.39
N LEU A 5 12.63 16.55 27.44
CA LEU A 5 12.19 15.37 26.72
C LEU A 5 12.13 15.76 25.25
N LEU A 6 13.12 15.33 24.46
CA LEU A 6 13.07 15.40 23.00
C LEU A 6 11.96 14.43 22.56
N LEU A 7 10.78 14.96 22.22
CA LEU A 7 9.70 14.17 21.62
C LEU A 7 10.23 13.53 20.33
N GLY A 8 10.28 12.21 20.31
CA GLY A 8 10.67 11.42 19.15
C GLY A 8 9.71 11.64 17.98
N GLY A 9 10.27 11.72 16.78
CA GLY A 9 9.58 12.04 15.53
C GLY A 9 8.36 11.15 15.29
N PHE A 10 7.25 11.83 15.05
CA PHE A 10 5.96 11.26 14.68
C PHE A 10 6.02 10.63 13.27
N VAL A 11 5.46 9.43 13.10
CA VAL A 11 5.17 8.89 11.76
C VAL A 11 3.92 9.56 11.21
N MET A 12 4.13 10.72 10.61
CA MET A 12 3.40 11.20 9.45
C MET A 12 4.28 12.30 8.88
N GLY A 13 4.54 12.25 7.57
CA GLY A 13 5.45 13.17 6.92
C GLY A 13 5.12 14.61 7.28
N PHE A 14 5.97 15.23 8.10
CA PHE A 14 6.03 16.68 8.22
C PHE A 14 7.27 17.14 7.48
N ALA A 15 7.10 17.45 6.21
CA ALA A 15 7.96 18.43 5.55
C ALA A 15 7.36 19.82 5.80
N ALA A 16 7.77 20.49 6.87
CA ALA A 16 7.55 21.92 6.99
C ALA A 16 8.45 22.63 5.97
N ALA A 17 7.91 22.94 4.79
CA ALA A 17 8.60 23.74 3.80
C ALA A 17 8.64 25.20 4.28
N ALA A 18 9.81 25.65 4.72
CA ALA A 18 10.13 27.06 4.79
C ALA A 18 10.15 27.63 3.36
N ALA A 19 9.35 28.66 3.12
CA ALA A 19 9.29 29.37 1.86
C ALA A 19 10.68 29.95 1.49
N LEU A 20 11.26 29.45 0.40
CA LEU A 20 12.22 30.19 -0.40
C LEU A 20 11.74 30.15 -1.84
N GLY A 21 11.35 31.33 -2.33
CA GLY A 21 10.81 31.50 -3.67
C GLY A 21 11.83 31.13 -4.73
N LEU A 22 11.39 30.30 -5.68
CA LEU A 22 11.93 30.29 -7.02
C LEU A 22 10.78 30.45 -8.02
N ALA A 23 10.92 31.48 -8.86
CA ALA A 23 10.07 31.76 -10.01
C ALA A 23 10.20 30.66 -11.09
N PRO A 24 9.21 30.52 -11.99
CA PRO A 24 9.17 29.41 -12.94
C PRO A 24 10.16 29.63 -14.09
N GLN A 25 10.90 28.59 -14.47
CA GLN A 25 11.56 28.55 -15.78
C GLN A 25 10.86 27.56 -16.72
N LYS A 26 10.76 28.04 -17.97
CA LYS A 26 9.88 27.63 -19.05
C LYS A 26 10.18 26.25 -19.62
N ALA A 27 9.12 25.60 -20.10
CA ALA A 27 9.17 24.53 -21.08
C ALA A 27 9.91 25.01 -22.33
N GLY A 28 10.94 24.24 -22.72
CA GLY A 28 11.58 24.36 -24.02
C GLY A 28 11.00 23.33 -24.97
N ASP A 29 10.32 23.82 -26.01
CA ASP A 29 9.99 23.05 -27.20
C ASP A 29 11.26 22.71 -27.99
N SER A 30 11.33 21.48 -28.51
CA SER A 30 12.04 21.23 -29.77
C SER A 30 11.42 20.07 -30.53
N HIS A 31 10.74 20.44 -31.61
CA HIS A 31 10.40 19.60 -32.76
C HIS A 31 11.65 19.08 -33.48
N GLY A 32 11.50 17.96 -34.21
CA GLY A 32 12.47 17.47 -35.20
C GLY A 32 12.32 15.98 -35.50
N THR A 33 11.26 15.54 -36.21
CA THR A 33 11.20 15.30 -37.68
C THR A 33 11.84 14.00 -38.19
N GLY A 34 11.03 13.21 -38.89
CA GLY A 34 11.42 12.25 -39.93
C GLY A 34 11.82 10.87 -39.40
N GLY A 35 11.30 9.74 -39.88
CA GLY A 35 10.54 9.47 -41.09
C GLY A 35 10.99 8.10 -41.61
N LYS A 36 9.99 7.31 -42.05
CA LYS A 36 10.02 6.21 -43.04
C LYS A 36 9.45 4.90 -42.51
N SER A 37 8.15 4.77 -42.79
CA SER A 37 7.51 3.54 -43.24
C SER A 37 8.38 2.76 -44.22
N ASN A 38 8.44 1.45 -44.05
CA ASN A 38 8.54 0.53 -45.17
C ASN A 38 7.94 -0.82 -44.77
N GLU A 39 6.68 -1.04 -45.15
CA GLU A 39 6.20 -2.38 -45.48
C GLU A 39 6.72 -2.73 -46.87
N HIS A 40 7.33 -3.90 -47.02
CA HIS A 40 7.05 -4.87 -48.09
C HIS A 40 8.00 -6.06 -47.97
N GLY A 41 7.44 -7.27 -47.93
CA GLY A 41 8.22 -8.49 -47.96
C GLY A 41 7.41 -9.73 -47.62
N ALA A 42 6.25 -9.90 -48.25
CA ALA A 42 5.63 -11.22 -48.33
C ALA A 42 6.55 -12.13 -49.15
N ALA A 43 7.19 -13.09 -48.48
CA ALA A 43 7.76 -14.28 -49.11
C ALA A 43 7.33 -15.48 -48.27
N GLY A 44 6.52 -16.33 -48.87
CA GLY A 44 6.05 -17.57 -48.27
C GLY A 44 7.21 -18.48 -47.90
N GLY A 45 7.17 -18.97 -46.66
CA GLY A 45 7.95 -20.10 -46.18
C GLY A 45 6.97 -21.06 -45.53
N ALA A 46 7.06 -22.33 -45.94
CA ALA A 46 6.10 -23.38 -45.72
C ALA A 46 5.60 -23.52 -44.26
N ALA A 47 4.32 -23.88 -44.14
CA ALA A 47 3.75 -24.51 -42.96
C ALA A 47 4.54 -25.78 -42.63
N GLY A 48 5.52 -25.64 -41.74
CA GLY A 48 6.12 -26.75 -41.03
C GLY A 48 5.23 -27.07 -39.83
N GLN A 49 4.64 -28.25 -39.83
CA GLN A 49 4.06 -28.87 -38.65
C GLN A 49 5.13 -28.86 -37.53
N HIS A 50 4.89 -28.09 -36.47
CA HIS A 50 5.62 -28.28 -35.22
C HIS A 50 5.02 -29.51 -34.51
N ASP A 51 5.23 -30.69 -35.09
CA ASP A 51 5.04 -31.95 -34.39
C ASP A 51 6.22 -32.15 -33.42
N GLY A 52 5.88 -32.24 -32.13
CA GLY A 52 6.78 -32.76 -31.10
C GLY A 52 7.66 -31.73 -30.39
N ALA A 53 7.04 -30.82 -29.64
CA ALA A 53 7.75 -30.35 -28.44
C ALA A 53 8.07 -31.59 -27.57
N PRO A 54 9.32 -31.79 -27.10
CA PRO A 54 9.64 -32.91 -26.24
C PRO A 54 8.71 -32.93 -25.02
N PRO A 55 8.32 -34.11 -24.51
CA PRO A 55 7.49 -34.19 -23.31
C PRO A 55 8.17 -33.41 -22.18
N MET A 56 7.38 -32.62 -21.48
CA MET A 56 7.83 -31.75 -20.40
C MET A 56 8.66 -32.56 -19.39
N SER A 57 9.86 -32.09 -19.06
CA SER A 57 10.68 -32.73 -18.02
C SER A 57 9.98 -32.62 -16.66
N PRO A 58 10.28 -33.51 -15.70
CA PRO A 58 9.74 -33.38 -14.34
C PRO A 58 10.04 -32.02 -13.70
N GLU A 59 11.21 -31.44 -13.99
CA GLU A 59 11.60 -30.11 -13.52
C GLU A 59 10.72 -29.01 -14.15
N GLN A 60 10.49 -29.07 -15.46
CA GLN A 60 9.61 -28.12 -16.14
C GLN A 60 8.16 -28.21 -15.63
N ALA A 61 7.69 -29.43 -15.33
CA ALA A 61 6.37 -29.65 -14.75
C ALA A 61 6.27 -29.04 -13.34
N ALA A 62 7.29 -29.25 -12.49
CA ALA A 62 7.34 -28.66 -11.16
C ALA A 62 7.38 -27.12 -11.21
N MET A 63 8.16 -26.55 -12.13
CA MET A 63 8.17 -25.09 -12.35
C MET A 63 6.80 -24.57 -12.77
N MET A 64 6.14 -25.21 -13.75
CA MET A 64 4.81 -24.81 -14.20
C MET A 64 3.77 -24.89 -13.08
N GLN A 65 3.83 -25.94 -12.26
CA GLN A 65 2.94 -26.09 -11.10
C GLN A 65 3.18 -24.96 -10.08
N ALA A 66 4.43 -24.70 -9.71
CA ALA A 66 4.77 -23.64 -8.75
C ALA A 66 4.29 -22.26 -9.24
N TRP A 67 4.47 -21.94 -10.52
CA TRP A 67 3.96 -20.69 -11.12
C TRP A 67 2.43 -20.64 -11.14
N THR A 68 1.77 -21.75 -11.44
CA THR A 68 0.30 -21.86 -11.41
C THR A 68 -0.23 -21.60 -10.02
N GLU A 69 0.35 -22.21 -8.98
CA GLU A 69 -0.02 -21.99 -7.58
C GLU A 69 0.26 -20.56 -7.14
N TYR A 70 1.42 -19.99 -7.50
CA TYR A 70 1.77 -18.61 -7.17
C TYR A 70 0.76 -17.61 -7.75
N MET A 71 0.37 -17.78 -9.02
CA MET A 71 -0.46 -16.79 -9.72
C MET A 71 -1.97 -16.95 -9.49
N THR A 72 -2.44 -18.03 -8.85
CA THR A 72 -3.86 -18.34 -8.71
C THR A 72 -4.45 -17.71 -7.44
N PRO A 73 -5.43 -16.80 -7.54
CA PRO A 73 -6.12 -16.26 -6.36
C PRO A 73 -6.81 -17.37 -5.55
N GLY A 74 -6.77 -17.25 -4.21
CA GLY A 74 -7.37 -18.18 -3.26
C GLY A 74 -8.18 -17.47 -2.17
N ASP A 75 -8.43 -18.13 -1.04
CA ASP A 75 -9.30 -17.63 0.03
C ASP A 75 -8.86 -16.27 0.59
N GLU A 76 -7.55 -16.05 0.70
CA GLU A 76 -6.96 -14.79 1.17
C GLU A 76 -7.28 -13.62 0.23
N HIS A 77 -7.33 -13.89 -1.08
CA HIS A 77 -7.74 -12.93 -2.11
C HIS A 77 -9.25 -12.72 -2.11
N ALA A 78 -10.04 -13.77 -1.88
CA ALA A 78 -11.48 -13.66 -1.71
C ALA A 78 -11.84 -12.82 -0.46
N ARG A 79 -11.03 -12.89 0.61
CA ARG A 79 -11.18 -12.02 1.78
C ARG A 79 -10.94 -10.55 1.43
N LEU A 80 -9.89 -10.25 0.67
CA LEU A 80 -9.66 -8.90 0.15
C LEU A 80 -10.83 -8.42 -0.72
N ALA A 81 -11.37 -9.28 -1.58
CA ALA A 81 -12.48 -8.93 -2.46
C ALA A 81 -13.75 -8.49 -1.69
N LYS A 82 -13.99 -9.03 -0.48
CA LYS A 82 -15.11 -8.60 0.38
C LYS A 82 -14.97 -7.15 0.87
N MET A 83 -13.78 -6.58 0.84
CA MET A 83 -13.54 -5.19 1.24
C MET A 83 -13.89 -4.19 0.14
N ALA A 84 -14.03 -4.63 -1.12
CA ALA A 84 -14.38 -3.77 -2.23
C ALA A 84 -15.68 -2.99 -1.95
N GLY A 85 -15.67 -1.70 -2.26
CA GLY A 85 -16.77 -0.78 -1.95
C GLY A 85 -16.28 0.58 -1.47
N ASN A 86 -17.24 1.42 -1.10
CA ASN A 86 -16.98 2.76 -0.57
C ASN A 86 -17.19 2.75 0.93
N TRP A 87 -16.36 3.49 1.66
CA TRP A 87 -16.33 3.51 3.12
C TRP A 87 -16.21 4.94 3.62
N GLU A 88 -16.79 5.19 4.78
CA GLU A 88 -16.55 6.36 5.63
C GLU A 88 -15.54 5.99 6.70
N CYS A 89 -14.64 6.91 7.00
CA CYS A 89 -13.56 6.72 7.94
C CYS A 89 -13.63 7.79 9.02
N ASP A 90 -13.81 7.37 10.27
CA ASP A 90 -13.57 8.20 11.45
C ASP A 90 -12.12 7.98 11.89
N VAL A 91 -11.29 9.00 11.77
CA VAL A 91 -9.84 8.94 12.00
C VAL A 91 -9.51 9.61 13.33
N LYS A 92 -8.70 8.95 14.15
CA LYS A 92 -8.10 9.50 15.37
C LYS A 92 -6.59 9.40 15.28
N MET A 93 -5.93 10.53 15.44
CA MET A 93 -4.47 10.65 15.43
C MET A 93 -3.97 11.05 16.81
N PHE A 94 -3.12 10.21 17.40
CA PHE A 94 -2.57 10.43 18.74
C PHE A 94 -1.16 10.97 18.60
N MET A 95 -0.93 12.25 18.84
CA MET A 95 0.38 12.89 18.57
C MET A 95 1.45 12.57 19.61
N ALA A 96 1.04 12.19 20.83
CA ALA A 96 1.95 11.83 21.92
C ALA A 96 1.29 10.82 22.88
N PRO A 97 2.09 10.02 23.61
CA PRO A 97 1.55 9.10 24.60
C PRO A 97 0.74 9.83 25.69
N GLY A 98 -0.51 9.42 25.87
CA GLY A 98 -1.39 9.94 26.93
C GLY A 98 -2.15 11.23 26.57
N GLU A 99 -1.90 11.84 25.42
CA GLU A 99 -2.64 13.02 24.95
C GLU A 99 -3.94 12.62 24.22
N PRO A 100 -4.99 13.46 24.26
CA PRO A 100 -6.20 13.26 23.45
C PRO A 100 -5.88 13.22 21.94
N PRO A 101 -6.62 12.43 21.15
CA PRO A 101 -6.41 12.40 19.71
C PRO A 101 -6.97 13.64 19.02
N THR A 102 -6.36 14.00 17.89
CA THR A 102 -7.01 14.84 16.88
C THR A 102 -7.93 13.96 16.04
N GLU A 103 -9.18 14.38 15.86
CA GLU A 103 -10.17 13.65 15.08
C GLU A 103 -10.38 14.28 13.70
N SER A 104 -10.51 13.45 12.67
CA SER A 104 -10.90 13.89 11.33
C SER A 104 -11.77 12.84 10.63
N LYS A 105 -12.31 13.22 9.48
CA LYS A 105 -13.09 12.32 8.62
C LYS A 105 -12.40 12.14 7.28
N ALA A 106 -12.51 10.93 6.75
CA ALA A 106 -12.08 10.60 5.41
C ALA A 106 -13.09 9.63 4.76
N THR A 107 -12.88 9.36 3.49
CA THR A 107 -13.59 8.33 2.74
C THR A 107 -12.58 7.44 2.06
N ALA A 108 -12.87 6.14 2.00
CA ALA A 108 -12.02 5.18 1.30
C ALA A 108 -12.81 4.47 0.22
N LYS A 109 -12.21 4.28 -0.96
CA LYS A 109 -12.74 3.47 -2.04
C LYS A 109 -11.80 2.31 -2.29
N TYR A 110 -12.33 1.10 -2.12
CA TYR A 110 -11.62 -0.15 -2.39
C TYR A 110 -12.11 -0.78 -3.70
N THR A 111 -11.18 -1.19 -4.56
CA THR A 111 -11.45 -1.94 -5.78
C THR A 111 -10.49 -3.12 -5.92
N MET A 112 -10.95 -4.22 -6.53
CA MET A 112 -10.05 -5.32 -6.89
C MET A 112 -9.41 -5.06 -8.25
N GLY A 113 -8.09 -5.18 -8.32
CA GLY A 113 -7.28 -5.02 -9.53
C GLY A 113 -6.57 -6.30 -9.96
N MET A 114 -5.98 -6.25 -11.16
CA MET A 114 -5.07 -7.28 -11.72
C MET A 114 -5.65 -8.70 -11.67
N GLY A 115 -6.90 -8.83 -12.10
CA GLY A 115 -7.61 -10.11 -12.11
C GLY A 115 -7.90 -10.67 -10.71
N GLY A 116 -8.18 -9.80 -9.73
CA GLY A 116 -8.56 -10.19 -8.37
C GLY A 116 -7.37 -10.46 -7.44
N ARG A 117 -6.16 -9.99 -7.78
CA ARG A 117 -4.94 -10.26 -7.00
C ARG A 117 -4.64 -9.22 -5.94
N TYR A 118 -5.04 -7.98 -6.18
CA TYR A 118 -4.77 -6.89 -5.25
C TYR A 118 -6.01 -6.06 -5.01
N LEU A 119 -6.19 -5.67 -3.76
CA LEU A 119 -7.12 -4.63 -3.33
C LEU A 119 -6.39 -3.29 -3.44
N ILE A 120 -6.97 -2.37 -4.21
CA ILE A 120 -6.48 -1.01 -4.38
C ILE A 120 -7.39 -0.11 -3.55
N GLU A 121 -6.79 0.73 -2.72
CA GLU A 121 -7.46 1.71 -1.87
C GLU A 121 -7.13 3.12 -2.36
N HIS A 122 -8.14 3.97 -2.47
CA HIS A 122 -7.97 5.42 -2.56
C HIS A 122 -8.65 6.06 -1.36
N VAL A 123 -7.99 7.01 -0.70
CA VAL A 123 -8.50 7.73 0.45
C VAL A 123 -8.48 9.22 0.17
N ASP A 124 -9.61 9.87 0.43
CA ASP A 124 -9.77 11.32 0.39
C ASP A 124 -10.29 11.79 1.75
N GLY A 125 -9.68 12.83 2.32
CA GLY A 125 -10.13 13.32 3.63
C GLY A 125 -9.46 14.61 4.08
N ASP A 126 -9.53 14.82 5.40
CA ASP A 126 -8.83 15.89 6.10
C ASP A 126 -7.75 15.32 7.03
N PHE A 127 -6.58 15.95 7.00
CA PHE A 127 -5.52 15.73 7.97
C PHE A 127 -5.10 17.06 8.58
N MET A 128 -5.39 17.24 9.88
CA MET A 128 -5.07 18.45 10.63
C MET A 128 -5.58 19.77 9.98
N GLY A 129 -6.78 19.75 9.40
CA GLY A 129 -7.38 20.91 8.75
C GLY A 129 -6.85 21.18 7.33
N SER A 130 -6.11 20.25 6.74
CA SER A 130 -5.64 20.30 5.35
C SER A 130 -6.17 19.11 4.55
N PRO A 131 -6.43 19.27 3.24
CA PRO A 131 -6.79 18.15 2.37
C PRO A 131 -5.75 17.03 2.42
N PHE A 132 -6.24 15.80 2.49
CA PHE A 132 -5.45 14.58 2.50
C PHE A 132 -5.86 13.67 1.35
N GLU A 133 -4.87 13.15 0.62
CA GLU A 133 -5.04 12.09 -0.37
C GLU A 133 -4.10 10.93 -0.02
N GLY A 134 -4.61 9.71 -0.12
CA GLY A 134 -3.85 8.48 0.12
C GLY A 134 -4.17 7.40 -0.90
N MET A 135 -3.20 6.52 -1.15
CA MET A 135 -3.41 5.35 -1.98
C MET A 135 -2.68 4.13 -1.39
N GLY A 136 -3.39 3.01 -1.33
CA GLY A 136 -2.88 1.73 -0.87
C GLY A 136 -3.03 0.64 -1.91
N ILE A 137 -2.11 -0.32 -1.88
CA ILE A 137 -2.28 -1.61 -2.56
C ILE A 137 -2.01 -2.72 -1.55
N THR A 138 -2.94 -3.67 -1.43
CA THR A 138 -2.82 -4.84 -0.56
C THR A 138 -3.05 -6.11 -1.38
N GLY A 139 -2.16 -7.09 -1.23
CA GLY A 139 -2.29 -8.41 -1.85
C GLY A 139 -1.94 -9.52 -0.87
N TYR A 140 -2.06 -10.76 -1.33
CA TYR A 140 -1.55 -11.93 -0.63
C TYR A 140 -0.52 -12.64 -1.50
N ASP A 141 0.70 -12.78 -0.98
CA ASP A 141 1.76 -13.50 -1.66
C ASP A 141 1.57 -15.01 -1.42
N ASN A 142 1.17 -15.73 -2.47
CA ASN A 142 0.97 -17.18 -2.41
C ASN A 142 2.25 -17.99 -2.17
N ALA A 143 3.43 -17.45 -2.51
CA ALA A 143 4.71 -18.10 -2.25
C ALA A 143 5.19 -17.79 -0.83
N ALA A 144 5.13 -16.53 -0.41
CA ALA A 144 5.55 -16.09 0.92
C ALA A 144 4.50 -16.35 2.03
N LYS A 145 3.29 -16.77 1.64
CA LYS A 145 2.14 -17.10 2.50
C LYS A 145 1.77 -15.99 3.49
N GLN A 146 1.81 -14.74 3.03
CA GLN A 146 1.49 -13.58 3.85
C GLN A 146 0.85 -12.46 3.05
N TYR A 147 0.12 -11.59 3.73
CA TYR A 147 -0.32 -10.33 3.15
C TYR A 147 0.88 -9.42 2.92
N VAL A 148 0.83 -8.66 1.84
CA VAL A 148 1.81 -7.63 1.49
C VAL A 148 1.07 -6.36 1.11
N PHE A 149 1.61 -5.20 1.50
CA PHE A 149 1.01 -3.93 1.14
C PHE A 149 2.02 -2.81 0.95
N ALA A 150 1.61 -1.79 0.21
CA ALA A 150 2.30 -0.52 0.11
C ALA A 150 1.29 0.63 0.22
N TRP A 151 1.76 1.75 0.75
CA TRP A 151 0.97 2.96 0.96
C TRP A 151 1.77 4.21 0.60
N ILE A 152 1.09 5.16 -0.01
CA ILE A 152 1.57 6.51 -0.32
C ILE A 152 0.49 7.53 0.02
N ASP A 153 0.87 8.77 0.30
CA ASP A 153 -0.06 9.84 0.60
C ASP A 153 0.50 11.23 0.26
N SER A 154 -0.34 12.25 0.37
CA SER A 154 -0.02 13.64 0.07
C SER A 154 0.78 14.35 1.17
N VAL A 155 1.06 13.69 2.30
CA VAL A 155 1.81 14.27 3.42
C VAL A 155 3.28 13.84 3.43
N GLY A 156 3.68 12.90 2.57
CA GLY A 156 5.07 12.50 2.41
C GLY A 156 5.43 12.07 0.99
N THR A 157 6.73 11.90 0.73
CA THR A 157 7.24 11.34 -0.54
C THR A 157 7.80 9.93 -0.39
N GLY A 158 7.79 9.38 0.83
CA GLY A 158 8.19 8.02 1.12
C GLY A 158 7.09 7.02 0.80
N ILE A 159 7.48 5.79 0.47
CA ILE A 159 6.55 4.67 0.34
C ILE A 159 6.63 3.86 1.63
N MET A 160 5.51 3.76 2.34
CA MET A 160 5.38 2.79 3.43
C MET A 160 5.13 1.42 2.81
N ARG A 161 5.89 0.41 3.24
CA ARG A 161 5.70 -0.99 2.87
C ARG A 161 5.34 -1.80 4.10
N GLY A 162 4.62 -2.90 3.93
CA GLY A 162 4.35 -3.77 5.04
C GLY A 162 3.90 -5.16 4.65
N THR A 163 3.82 -6.01 5.67
CA THR A 163 3.33 -7.38 5.57
C THR A 163 2.31 -7.65 6.66
N GLY A 164 1.56 -8.74 6.54
CA GLY A 164 0.61 -9.13 7.57
C GLY A 164 0.22 -10.60 7.56
N THR A 165 -0.29 -11.02 8.71
CA THR A 165 -0.81 -12.38 8.94
C THR A 165 -2.21 -12.28 9.50
N TYR A 166 -3.14 -13.01 8.90
CA TYR A 166 -4.52 -13.05 9.33
C TYR A 166 -4.74 -14.14 10.38
N ASP A 167 -5.26 -13.74 11.53
CA ASP A 167 -5.78 -14.59 12.58
C ASP A 167 -7.28 -14.76 12.35
N ALA A 168 -7.68 -15.95 11.89
CA ALA A 168 -9.07 -16.25 11.56
C ALA A 168 -9.96 -16.39 12.80
N ASP A 169 -9.41 -16.84 13.93
CA ASP A 169 -10.15 -17.07 15.17
C ASP A 169 -10.61 -15.75 15.78
N HIS A 170 -9.74 -14.73 15.70
CA HIS A 170 -10.02 -13.40 16.22
C HIS A 170 -10.51 -12.41 15.15
N LYS A 171 -10.51 -12.81 13.87
CA LYS A 171 -10.81 -11.96 12.71
C LYS A 171 -9.93 -10.70 12.68
N VAL A 172 -8.62 -10.90 12.85
CA VAL A 172 -7.64 -9.82 12.94
C VAL A 172 -6.55 -10.00 11.90
N LEU A 173 -6.26 -8.96 11.12
CA LEU A 173 -5.03 -8.88 10.33
C LEU A 173 -3.97 -8.15 11.16
N ASN A 174 -2.95 -8.87 11.61
CA ASN A 174 -1.80 -8.28 12.29
C ASN A 174 -0.79 -7.84 11.24
N THR A 175 -0.34 -6.59 11.29
CA THR A 175 0.58 -6.03 10.30
C THR A 175 1.86 -5.50 10.93
N GLN A 176 2.90 -5.49 10.12
CA GLN A 176 4.11 -4.73 10.38
C GLN A 176 4.44 -3.90 9.15
N SER A 177 4.83 -2.64 9.36
CA SER A 177 5.21 -1.75 8.29
C SER A 177 6.54 -1.07 8.56
N TRP A 178 7.14 -0.59 7.48
CA TRP A 178 8.43 0.08 7.45
C TRP A 178 8.33 1.32 6.57
N THR A 179 8.89 2.42 7.06
CA THR A 179 9.08 3.65 6.31
C THR A 179 10.38 4.33 6.78
N VAL A 180 10.86 5.32 6.02
CA VAL A 180 12.00 6.13 6.45
C VAL A 180 11.48 7.28 7.30
N ASP A 181 12.02 7.42 8.51
CA ASP A 181 11.77 8.59 9.34
C ASP A 181 12.48 9.81 8.74
N PRO A 182 11.75 10.87 8.33
CA PRO A 182 12.36 12.04 7.70
C PRO A 182 13.30 12.81 8.61
N MET A 183 13.19 12.67 9.94
CA MET A 183 14.04 13.37 10.91
C MET A 183 15.41 12.71 11.04
N THR A 184 15.46 11.38 10.98
CA THR A 184 16.69 10.62 11.22
C THR A 184 17.29 10.04 9.95
N GLY A 185 16.52 9.97 8.86
CA GLY A 185 16.89 9.30 7.61
C GLY A 185 17.02 7.78 7.74
N LYS A 186 16.56 7.20 8.87
CA LYS A 186 16.65 5.77 9.15
C LYS A 186 15.30 5.10 8.97
N GLU A 187 15.34 3.81 8.67
CA GLU A 187 14.11 3.01 8.66
C GLU A 187 13.52 2.92 10.08
N LYS A 188 12.21 3.11 10.16
CA LYS A 188 11.40 2.97 11.35
C LYS A 188 10.31 1.94 11.10
N LYS A 189 9.95 1.21 12.16
CA LYS A 189 8.89 0.19 12.11
C LYS A 189 7.64 0.73 12.79
N ALA A 190 6.49 0.32 12.27
CA ALA A 190 5.23 0.44 12.96
C ALA A 190 4.53 -0.93 13.00
N ARG A 191 3.88 -1.21 14.12
CA ARG A 191 2.99 -2.37 14.25
C ARG A 191 1.58 -1.92 13.93
N GLY A 192 0.82 -2.72 13.21
CA GLY A 192 -0.58 -2.44 12.94
C GLY A 192 -1.49 -3.62 13.26
N ARG A 193 -2.78 -3.32 13.33
CA ARG A 193 -3.84 -4.29 13.55
C ARG A 193 -5.10 -3.82 12.83
N GLU A 194 -5.66 -4.66 11.95
CA GLU A 194 -7.02 -4.47 11.46
C GLU A 194 -7.95 -5.51 12.09
N THR A 195 -9.02 -5.07 12.73
CA THR A 195 -10.06 -5.94 13.29
C THR A 195 -11.30 -5.85 12.41
N TYR A 196 -11.76 -6.99 11.89
CA TYR A 196 -12.98 -7.07 11.08
C TYR A 196 -14.17 -7.39 12.00
N VAL A 197 -14.86 -6.33 12.44
CA VAL A 197 -15.99 -6.44 13.38
C VAL A 197 -17.15 -7.18 12.72
N ASP A 198 -17.51 -6.75 11.52
CA ASP A 198 -18.52 -7.36 10.66
C ASP A 198 -18.21 -7.07 9.18
N ALA A 199 -19.17 -7.32 8.28
CA ALA A 199 -18.98 -7.12 6.83
C ALA A 199 -18.87 -5.64 6.41
N ASP A 200 -19.36 -4.74 7.26
CA ASP A 200 -19.54 -3.31 6.98
C ASP A 200 -18.80 -2.42 7.98
N THR A 201 -18.09 -3.01 8.94
CA THR A 201 -17.30 -2.29 9.95
C THR A 201 -15.95 -2.96 10.16
N LYS A 202 -14.86 -2.19 10.01
CA LYS A 202 -13.51 -2.59 10.44
C LYS A 202 -12.83 -1.48 11.23
N ILE A 203 -11.89 -1.86 12.09
CA ILE A 203 -11.08 -0.93 12.86
C ILE A 203 -9.61 -1.19 12.52
N ALA A 204 -8.91 -0.16 12.02
CA ALA A 204 -7.47 -0.21 11.83
C ALA A 204 -6.77 0.58 12.93
N GLU A 205 -5.68 0.04 13.45
CA GLU A 205 -4.88 0.67 14.49
C GLU A 205 -3.41 0.56 14.13
N MET A 206 -2.62 1.59 14.46
CA MET A 206 -1.18 1.62 14.25
C MET A 206 -0.47 2.12 15.50
N TRP A 207 0.63 1.45 15.84
CA TRP A 207 1.53 1.78 16.93
C TRP A 207 2.90 2.10 16.37
N ASP A 208 3.40 3.25 16.76
CA ASP A 208 4.73 3.71 16.41
C ASP A 208 5.74 3.21 17.44
N THR A 209 6.96 2.89 17.01
CA THR A 209 8.05 2.47 17.91
C THR A 209 8.97 3.66 18.20
N LEU A 210 9.03 4.08 19.46
CA LEU A 210 9.92 5.14 19.94
C LEU A 210 11.39 4.70 19.96
N PRO A 211 12.36 5.64 20.01
CA PRO A 211 13.79 5.31 20.01
C PRO A 211 14.24 4.40 21.16
N ASP A 212 13.50 4.38 22.27
CA ASP A 212 13.75 3.51 23.43
C ASP A 212 13.11 2.11 23.26
N GLY A 213 12.46 1.85 22.14
CA GLY A 213 11.78 0.60 21.82
C GLY A 213 10.36 0.49 22.36
N THR A 214 9.86 1.49 23.08
CA THR A 214 8.47 1.50 23.55
C THR A 214 7.52 1.80 22.39
N GLU A 215 6.32 1.20 22.44
CA GLU A 215 5.27 1.48 21.48
C GLU A 215 4.23 2.43 22.07
N PHE A 216 3.72 3.34 21.25
CA PHE A 216 2.48 4.06 21.56
C PHE A 216 1.55 4.05 20.36
N LYS A 217 0.24 4.03 20.64
CA LYS A 217 -0.77 4.07 19.58
C LYS A 217 -0.72 5.44 18.94
N MET A 218 -0.50 5.49 17.63
CA MET A 218 -0.44 6.74 16.86
C MET A 218 -1.70 6.99 16.03
N MET A 219 -2.44 5.93 15.70
CA MET A 219 -3.60 6.01 14.82
C MET A 219 -4.67 4.98 15.19
N GLU A 220 -5.92 5.38 15.08
CA GLU A 220 -7.11 4.53 15.03
C GLU A 220 -8.02 5.01 13.91
N ILE A 221 -8.50 4.12 13.06
CA ILE A 221 -9.49 4.42 12.04
C ILE A 221 -10.64 3.45 12.17
N THR A 222 -11.85 3.96 12.33
CA THR A 222 -13.07 3.16 12.18
C THR A 222 -13.61 3.35 10.78
N TYR A 223 -13.62 2.27 10.00
CA TYR A 223 -14.22 2.23 8.67
C TYR A 223 -15.66 1.73 8.77
N ARG A 224 -16.58 2.39 8.06
CA ARG A 224 -17.98 1.98 7.90
C ARG A 224 -18.35 1.98 6.44
N ARG A 225 -18.91 0.88 5.94
CA ARG A 225 -19.31 0.79 4.54
C ARG A 225 -20.43 1.79 4.26
N LYS A 226 -20.30 2.56 3.18
CA LYS A 226 -21.36 3.41 2.64
C LYS A 226 -22.45 2.53 2.04
N LYS A 227 -23.68 2.73 2.48
CA LYS A 227 -24.87 2.06 1.95
C LYS A 227 -25.38 2.76 0.69
#